data_AF-A0A8J6SMT3-F1
#
_entry.id   AF-A0A8J6SMT3-F1
#
_cell.length_a   1.000
_cell.length_b   1.000
_cell.length_c   1.000
_cell.angle_alpha   90.00
_cell.angle_beta   90.00
_cell.angle_gamma   90.00
#
_symmetry.space_group_name_H-M   'P 1'
#
loop_
_entity.id
_entity.type
_entity.pdbx_description
1 polymer ?
#
loop_
_entity_poly.entity_id
_entity_poly.type
_entity_poly.pdbx_seq_one_letter_code
_entity_poly.pdbx_strand_id
1 'polypeptide(L)'
;MTTNNDSSLGQQALNKAAEIGLSSQLDQADKLEVDVAADPLSLVQGKVESVTIEGEGLVMQGDLRMEELEMEMTNIDINPLSAAFGKIELNKPTQASTRVVLTEADINRAFNSEYVGSMLQNQQVQVNGQPMTIDTKKVDFQLPGEGKVALNTTVFLRETGETKQVSFTAVPRVSANGQNVSLEDVQYTEGEELSAELTKALLDKASELLNLSNFDLEGMSLRIKQLNAEAGKLTVLAEAHVEKIPSS
;
A
#
# COMPACT_ATOMS: atom_id res chain seq x y z
N MET A 1 46.98 -8.34 -8.88
CA MET A 1 45.65 -8.48 -9.48
C MET A 1 45.14 -9.86 -9.11
N THR A 2 44.43 -9.96 -7.98
CA THR A 2 43.94 -11.22 -7.45
C THR A 2 42.55 -10.98 -6.88
N THR A 3 41.59 -11.73 -7.45
CA THR A 3 40.36 -12.27 -6.85
C THR A 3 39.25 -11.29 -6.44
N ASN A 4 38.35 -11.02 -7.40
CA ASN A 4 37.03 -10.37 -7.19
C ASN A 4 35.87 -11.38 -7.33
N ASN A 5 36.10 -12.67 -7.09
CA ASN A 5 35.11 -13.74 -7.27
C ASN A 5 34.44 -14.21 -5.97
N ASP A 6 35.06 -13.98 -4.81
CA ASP A 6 34.49 -14.41 -3.52
C ASP A 6 33.49 -13.38 -2.98
N SER A 7 33.68 -12.09 -3.31
CA SER A 7 32.72 -11.04 -2.97
C SER A 7 31.38 -11.22 -3.68
N SER A 8 31.39 -11.74 -4.91
CA SER A 8 30.17 -11.95 -5.69
C SER A 8 29.33 -13.13 -5.18
N LEU A 9 29.94 -14.21 -4.69
CA LEU A 9 29.20 -15.36 -4.15
C LEU A 9 28.55 -15.02 -2.80
N GLY A 10 29.25 -14.27 -1.94
CA GLY A 10 28.69 -13.79 -0.68
C GLY A 10 27.51 -12.84 -0.90
N GLN A 11 27.64 -11.87 -1.81
CA GLN A 11 26.55 -10.96 -2.18
C GLN A 11 25.36 -11.72 -2.78
N GLN A 12 25.58 -12.67 -3.69
CA GLN A 12 24.49 -13.49 -4.24
C GLN A 12 23.76 -14.30 -3.17
N ALA A 13 24.48 -14.82 -2.17
CA ALA A 13 23.87 -15.54 -1.06
C ALA A 13 23.00 -14.60 -0.19
N LEU A 14 23.44 -13.36 0.05
CA LEU A 14 22.67 -12.35 0.78
C LEU A 14 21.42 -11.94 0.01
N ASN A 15 21.56 -11.62 -1.28
CA ASN A 15 20.46 -11.30 -2.17
C ASN A 15 19.40 -12.41 -2.11
N LYS A 16 19.83 -13.67 -2.23
CA LYS A 16 18.91 -14.81 -2.20
C LYS A 16 18.25 -15.03 -0.84
N ALA A 17 19.00 -14.85 0.26
CA ALA A 17 18.44 -14.96 1.60
C ALA A 17 17.37 -13.89 1.86
N ALA A 18 17.62 -12.65 1.43
CA ALA A 18 16.67 -11.55 1.52
C ALA A 18 15.43 -11.79 0.64
N GLU A 19 15.62 -12.25 -0.61
CA GLU A 19 14.53 -12.62 -1.51
C GLU A 19 13.64 -13.72 -0.90
N ILE A 20 14.23 -14.76 -0.30
CA ILE A 20 13.48 -15.83 0.38
C ILE A 20 12.67 -15.25 1.56
N GLY A 21 13.29 -14.42 2.40
CA GLY A 21 12.65 -13.82 3.55
C GLY A 21 11.48 -12.89 3.18
N LEU A 22 11.60 -12.13 2.09
CA LEU A 22 10.50 -11.31 1.58
C LEU A 22 9.41 -12.15 0.93
N SER A 23 9.79 -13.15 0.13
CA SER A 23 8.83 -14.04 -0.55
C SER A 23 7.92 -14.78 0.44
N SER A 24 8.40 -15.07 1.65
CA SER A 24 7.58 -15.74 2.68
C SER A 24 6.48 -14.85 3.26
N GLN A 25 6.51 -13.54 3.01
CA GLN A 25 5.46 -12.60 3.40
C GLN A 25 4.37 -12.43 2.33
N LEU A 26 4.55 -13.07 1.17
CA LEU A 26 3.67 -12.98 0.02
C LEU A 26 2.90 -14.29 -0.16
N ASP A 27 1.62 -14.17 -0.53
CA ASP A 27 0.82 -15.32 -0.97
C ASP A 27 1.28 -15.78 -2.38
N GLN A 28 1.68 -14.82 -3.22
CA GLN A 28 2.19 -15.05 -4.57
C GLN A 28 3.12 -13.91 -5.01
N ALA A 29 4.09 -14.22 -5.87
CA ALA A 29 4.85 -13.24 -6.64
C ALA A 29 5.16 -13.82 -8.03
N ASP A 30 5.01 -13.02 -9.08
CA ASP A 30 5.40 -13.43 -10.44
C ASP A 30 6.92 -13.24 -10.63
N LYS A 31 7.45 -12.10 -10.16
CA LYS A 31 8.89 -11.83 -10.03
C LYS A 31 9.17 -11.16 -8.69
N LEU A 32 10.27 -11.52 -8.05
CA LEU A 32 10.84 -10.80 -6.91
C LEU A 32 12.36 -10.86 -6.99
N GLU A 33 13.01 -9.72 -6.97
CA GLU A 33 14.46 -9.57 -7.00
C GLU A 33 14.90 -8.64 -5.88
N VAL A 34 15.99 -9.01 -5.21
CA VAL A 34 16.56 -8.23 -4.12
C VAL A 34 18.05 -8.09 -4.38
N ASP A 35 18.54 -6.86 -4.37
CA ASP A 35 19.96 -6.56 -4.46
C ASP A 35 20.45 -5.90 -3.17
N VAL A 36 21.48 -6.48 -2.56
CA VAL A 36 22.10 -6.01 -1.33
C VAL A 36 23.52 -5.54 -1.62
N ALA A 37 23.69 -4.23 -1.68
CA ALA A 37 25.00 -3.62 -1.85
C ALA A 37 25.68 -3.45 -0.48
N ALA A 38 26.80 -4.15 -0.29
CA ALA A 38 27.66 -3.97 0.87
C ALA A 38 29.10 -4.39 0.54
N ASP A 39 30.08 -3.61 0.99
CA ASP A 39 31.46 -4.06 1.02
C ASP A 39 31.69 -5.10 2.14
N PRO A 40 32.60 -6.08 1.96
CA PRO A 40 32.78 -7.15 2.94
C PRO A 40 33.16 -6.69 4.35
N LEU A 41 33.90 -5.58 4.49
CA LEU A 41 34.35 -5.10 5.80
C LEU A 41 33.21 -4.37 6.54
N SER A 42 32.38 -3.63 5.81
CA SER A 42 31.17 -3.00 6.34
C SER A 42 30.14 -4.04 6.77
N LEU A 43 29.96 -5.10 5.99
CA LEU A 43 29.00 -6.16 6.32
C LEU A 43 29.32 -6.87 7.64
N VAL A 44 30.60 -7.11 7.94
CA VAL A 44 31.05 -7.67 9.23
C VAL A 44 30.67 -6.76 10.40
N GLN A 45 30.57 -5.45 10.18
CA GLN A 45 30.13 -4.47 11.16
C GLN A 45 28.61 -4.28 11.17
N GLY A 46 27.86 -5.01 10.35
CA GLY A 46 26.41 -4.85 10.20
C GLY A 46 26.00 -3.66 9.34
N LYS A 47 26.90 -3.09 8.53
CA LYS A 47 26.59 -1.97 7.65
C LYS A 47 26.30 -2.46 6.23
N VAL A 48 25.18 -2.00 5.69
CA VAL A 48 24.76 -2.27 4.30
C VAL A 48 24.54 -0.92 3.61
N GLU A 49 25.14 -0.76 2.43
CA GLU A 49 25.13 0.51 1.69
C GLU A 49 23.74 0.79 1.13
N SER A 50 23.17 -0.20 0.43
CA SER A 50 21.81 -0.15 -0.08
C SER A 50 21.16 -1.52 -0.19
N VAL A 51 19.84 -1.52 -0.15
CA VAL A 51 18.99 -2.65 -0.54
C VAL A 51 17.98 -2.13 -1.56
N THR A 52 17.94 -2.78 -2.71
CA THR A 52 16.92 -2.55 -3.73
C THR A 52 16.03 -3.77 -3.83
N ILE A 53 14.72 -3.56 -3.91
CA ILE A 53 13.71 -4.60 -4.07
C ILE A 53 12.89 -4.24 -5.30
N GLU A 54 12.82 -5.17 -6.25
CA GLU A 54 11.98 -5.05 -7.44
C GLU A 54 11.05 -6.25 -7.49
N GLY A 55 9.77 -6.04 -7.72
CA GLY A 55 8.81 -7.12 -7.80
C GLY A 55 7.67 -6.84 -8.76
N GLU A 56 7.15 -7.92 -9.33
CA GLU A 56 6.04 -7.91 -10.27
C GLU A 56 4.97 -8.91 -9.80
N GLY A 57 3.71 -8.50 -9.91
CA GLY A 57 2.56 -9.34 -9.57
C GLY A 57 2.57 -9.86 -8.14
N LEU A 58 2.99 -9.02 -7.19
CA LEU A 58 3.09 -9.36 -5.77
C LEU A 58 1.70 -9.40 -5.14
N VAL A 59 1.31 -10.51 -4.53
CA VAL A 59 0.06 -10.67 -3.78
C VAL A 59 0.39 -10.79 -2.30
N MET A 60 -0.04 -9.81 -1.51
CA MET A 60 0.02 -9.84 -0.05
C MET A 60 -1.17 -10.63 0.52
N GLN A 61 -1.06 -11.03 1.79
CA GLN A 61 -2.18 -11.57 2.55
C GLN A 61 -3.41 -10.65 2.48
N GLY A 62 -4.60 -11.26 2.37
CA GLY A 62 -5.85 -10.51 2.20
C GLY A 62 -6.19 -10.15 0.75
N ASP A 63 -5.53 -10.80 -0.21
CA ASP A 63 -5.79 -10.70 -1.64
C ASP A 63 -5.43 -9.33 -2.25
N LEU A 64 -4.46 -8.64 -1.65
CA LEU A 64 -3.99 -7.33 -2.09
C LEU A 64 -2.84 -7.50 -3.07
N ARG A 65 -3.12 -7.28 -4.36
CA ARG A 65 -2.11 -7.40 -5.43
C ARG A 65 -1.51 -6.03 -5.80
N MET A 66 -0.21 -6.02 -6.04
CA MET A 66 0.53 -4.95 -6.70
C MET A 66 1.05 -5.45 -8.04
N GLU A 67 0.91 -4.65 -9.08
CA GLU A 67 1.47 -4.97 -10.40
C GLU A 67 2.99 -4.81 -10.39
N GLU A 68 3.48 -3.69 -9.86
CA GLU A 68 4.90 -3.40 -9.71
C GLU A 68 5.19 -2.84 -8.32
N LEU A 69 6.33 -3.23 -7.77
CA LEU A 69 6.94 -2.63 -6.58
C LEU A 69 8.42 -2.38 -6.88
N GLU A 70 8.86 -1.14 -6.70
CA GLU A 70 10.26 -0.76 -6.61
C GLU A 70 10.48 -0.11 -5.24
N MET A 71 11.46 -0.59 -4.49
CA MET A 71 11.84 -0.03 -3.21
C MET A 71 13.36 0.08 -3.12
N GLU A 72 13.83 1.21 -2.62
CA GLU A 72 15.24 1.44 -2.36
C GLU A 72 15.43 1.96 -0.94
N MET A 73 16.36 1.36 -0.21
CA MET A 73 16.76 1.76 1.13
C MET A 73 18.27 1.88 1.21
N THR A 74 18.77 2.88 1.92
CA THR A 74 20.22 3.15 2.00
C THR A 74 20.69 3.33 3.44
N ASN A 75 22.01 3.27 3.66
CA ASN A 75 22.66 3.56 4.94
C ASN A 75 22.13 2.71 6.11
N ILE A 76 21.99 1.42 5.85
CA ILE A 76 21.34 0.45 6.71
C ILE A 76 22.35 -0.05 7.74
N ASP A 77 21.93 -0.11 9.00
CA ASP A 77 22.76 -0.51 10.12
C ASP A 77 22.01 -1.56 10.93
N ILE A 78 22.46 -2.81 10.82
CA ILE A 78 21.87 -3.98 11.46
C ILE A 78 22.76 -4.49 12.59
N ASN A 79 22.16 -5.16 13.57
CA ASN A 79 22.89 -5.87 14.60
C ASN A 79 23.50 -7.16 14.02
N PRO A 80 24.84 -7.25 13.86
CA PRO A 80 25.47 -8.41 13.22
C PRO A 80 25.32 -9.68 14.06
N LEU A 81 25.22 -9.57 15.39
CA LEU A 81 25.02 -10.71 16.27
C LEU A 81 23.60 -11.27 16.10
N SER A 82 22.57 -10.41 16.11
CA SER A 82 21.19 -10.83 15.83
C SER A 82 21.07 -11.47 14.44
N ALA A 83 21.70 -10.86 13.42
CA ALA A 83 21.68 -11.37 12.06
C ALA A 83 22.33 -12.75 11.92
N ALA A 84 23.40 -13.03 12.66
CA ALA A 84 24.03 -14.34 12.71
C ALA A 84 23.10 -15.45 13.26
N PHE A 85 22.07 -15.08 14.03
CA PHE A 85 21.01 -15.98 14.49
C PHE A 85 19.74 -15.92 13.62
N GLY A 86 19.81 -15.33 12.44
CA GLY A 86 18.70 -15.23 11.48
C GLY A 86 17.67 -14.14 11.82
N LYS A 87 17.96 -13.26 12.78
CA LYS A 87 17.09 -12.14 13.14
C LYS A 87 17.67 -10.83 12.63
N ILE A 88 17.02 -10.22 11.65
CA ILE A 88 17.42 -8.88 11.19
C ILE A 88 16.86 -7.84 12.16
N GLU A 89 17.75 -7.04 12.75
CA GLU A 89 17.41 -6.03 13.74
C GLU A 89 18.19 -4.77 13.42
N LEU A 90 17.49 -3.64 13.25
CA LEU A 90 18.10 -2.36 12.96
C LEU A 90 18.70 -1.74 14.23
N ASN A 91 19.93 -1.24 14.16
CA ASN A 91 20.55 -0.46 15.25
C ASN A 91 20.01 0.97 15.32
N LYS A 92 19.47 1.47 14.20
CA LYS A 92 18.83 2.78 14.08
C LYS A 92 17.74 2.73 12.99
N PRO A 93 16.72 3.60 13.08
CA PRO A 93 15.76 3.74 12.00
C PRO A 93 16.40 4.15 10.68
N THR A 94 15.69 3.86 9.60
CA THR A 94 16.11 4.09 8.22
C THR A 94 14.89 4.43 7.35
N GLN A 95 15.14 4.88 6.13
CA GLN A 95 14.10 5.28 5.20
C GLN A 95 14.22 4.50 3.90
N ALA A 96 13.07 4.09 3.37
CA ALA A 96 12.96 3.53 2.04
C ALA A 96 12.14 4.46 1.14
N SER A 97 12.57 4.63 -0.10
CA SER A 97 11.76 5.23 -1.17
C SER A 97 11.05 4.11 -1.90
N THR A 98 9.77 4.29 -2.20
CA THR A 98 8.94 3.24 -2.80
C THR A 98 8.13 3.79 -3.96
N ARG A 99 8.08 3.03 -5.06
CA ARG A 99 7.13 3.20 -6.16
C ARG A 99 6.27 1.95 -6.25
N VAL A 100 4.96 2.12 -6.19
CA VAL A 100 3.97 1.04 -6.32
C VAL A 100 3.07 1.34 -7.51
N VAL A 101 2.81 0.32 -8.33
CA VAL A 101 1.79 0.39 -9.38
C VAL A 101 0.68 -0.58 -9.07
N LEU A 102 -0.55 -0.07 -9.11
CA LEU A 102 -1.78 -0.86 -9.02
C LEU A 102 -2.52 -0.73 -10.34
N THR A 103 -2.94 -1.85 -10.93
CA THR A 103 -3.88 -1.80 -12.05
C THR A 103 -5.31 -1.62 -11.56
N GLU A 104 -6.20 -1.20 -12.45
CA GLU A 104 -7.64 -1.21 -12.19
C GLU A 104 -8.14 -2.58 -11.74
N ALA A 105 -7.62 -3.66 -12.32
CA ALA A 105 -7.98 -5.03 -11.95
C ALA A 105 -7.53 -5.38 -10.52
N ASP A 106 -6.33 -4.95 -10.12
CA ASP A 106 -5.82 -5.15 -8.77
C ASP A 106 -6.66 -4.43 -7.72
N ILE A 107 -7.05 -3.19 -8.00
CA ILE A 107 -7.88 -2.40 -7.10
C ILE A 107 -9.27 -3.00 -6.98
N ASN A 108 -9.86 -3.46 -8.09
CA ASN A 108 -11.14 -4.19 -8.05
C ASN A 108 -11.05 -5.51 -7.28
N ARG A 109 -9.97 -6.27 -7.47
CA ARG A 109 -9.71 -7.49 -6.71
C ARG A 109 -9.69 -7.18 -5.21
N ALA A 110 -8.92 -6.17 -4.80
CA ALA A 110 -8.82 -5.74 -3.42
C ALA A 110 -10.19 -5.33 -2.86
N PHE A 111 -10.91 -4.39 -3.48
CA PHE A 111 -12.22 -3.92 -2.98
C PHE A 111 -13.26 -5.04 -2.81
N ASN A 112 -13.14 -6.12 -3.59
CA ASN A 112 -14.05 -7.26 -3.55
C ASN A 112 -13.47 -8.48 -2.83
N SER A 113 -12.30 -8.34 -2.17
CA SER A 113 -11.75 -9.38 -1.31
C SER A 113 -12.48 -9.45 0.03
N GLU A 114 -12.36 -10.57 0.73
CA GLU A 114 -12.93 -10.71 2.08
C GLU A 114 -12.36 -9.67 3.04
N TYR A 115 -11.06 -9.40 2.94
CA TYR A 115 -10.34 -8.46 3.81
C TYR A 115 -10.90 -7.03 3.67
N VAL A 116 -10.84 -6.43 2.48
CA VAL A 116 -11.33 -5.06 2.27
C VAL A 116 -12.86 -5.02 2.33
N GLY A 117 -13.55 -6.02 1.80
CA GLY A 117 -15.00 -6.12 1.84
C GLY A 117 -15.56 -6.07 3.26
N SER A 118 -14.87 -6.70 4.22
CA SER A 118 -15.22 -6.63 5.65
C SER A 118 -15.06 -5.22 6.24
N MET A 119 -14.04 -4.47 5.80
CA MET A 119 -13.82 -3.07 6.20
C MET A 119 -14.89 -2.12 5.64
N LEU A 120 -15.64 -2.54 4.63
CA LEU A 120 -16.71 -1.76 4.02
C LEU A 120 -18.10 -2.07 4.62
N GLN A 121 -18.19 -3.00 5.57
CA GLN A 121 -19.43 -3.33 6.28
C GLN A 121 -19.52 -2.59 7.61
N ASN A 122 -20.75 -2.33 8.07
CA ASN A 122 -21.06 -1.71 9.36
C ASN A 122 -20.40 -0.33 9.57
N GLN A 123 -20.20 0.43 8.50
CA GLN A 123 -19.54 1.72 8.57
C GLN A 123 -20.46 2.76 9.21
N GLN A 124 -20.02 3.32 10.33
CA GLN A 124 -20.75 4.38 11.01
C GLN A 124 -20.46 5.74 10.36
N VAL A 125 -21.52 6.43 9.96
CA VAL A 125 -21.46 7.77 9.39
C VAL A 125 -22.46 8.69 10.08
N GLN A 126 -22.29 10.00 9.92
CA GLN A 126 -23.20 11.02 10.45
C GLN A 126 -23.94 11.71 9.30
N VAL A 127 -25.25 11.49 9.20
CA VAL A 127 -26.10 12.12 8.17
C VAL A 127 -27.12 12.99 8.88
N ASN A 128 -27.14 14.30 8.59
CA ASN A 128 -28.01 15.28 9.28
C ASN A 128 -27.86 15.26 10.81
N GLY A 129 -26.66 14.94 11.32
CA GLY A 129 -26.39 14.81 12.76
C GLY A 129 -26.98 13.56 13.41
N GLN A 130 -27.52 12.62 12.63
CA GLN A 130 -27.96 11.32 13.10
C GLN A 130 -26.95 10.24 12.71
N PRO A 131 -26.56 9.36 13.64
CA PRO A 131 -25.72 8.22 13.31
C PRO A 131 -26.48 7.27 12.38
N MET A 132 -25.78 6.78 11.36
CA MET A 132 -26.31 5.85 10.39
C MET A 132 -25.26 4.79 10.09
N THR A 133 -25.70 3.56 9.83
CA THR A 133 -24.86 2.43 9.51
C THR A 133 -25.00 2.10 8.03
N ILE A 134 -23.86 2.06 7.37
CA ILE A 134 -23.76 1.81 5.94
C ILE A 134 -23.00 0.53 5.68
N ASP A 135 -23.54 -0.28 4.78
CA ASP A 135 -22.84 -1.39 4.15
C ASP A 135 -22.62 -1.06 2.68
N THR A 136 -21.36 -1.13 2.24
CA THR A 136 -21.04 -1.02 0.81
C THR A 136 -20.94 -2.41 0.23
N LYS A 137 -21.64 -2.64 -0.89
CA LYS A 137 -21.57 -3.91 -1.63
C LYS A 137 -20.59 -3.78 -2.80
N LYS A 138 -20.47 -4.84 -3.59
CA LYS A 138 -19.59 -4.97 -4.77
C LYS A 138 -19.22 -3.62 -5.38
N VAL A 139 -17.93 -3.31 -5.36
CA VAL A 139 -17.39 -2.06 -5.89
C VAL A 139 -16.84 -2.34 -7.29
N ASP A 140 -17.24 -1.52 -8.25
CA ASP A 140 -16.61 -1.40 -9.55
C ASP A 140 -15.81 -0.09 -9.55
N PHE A 141 -14.49 -0.24 -9.52
CA PHE A 141 -13.54 0.86 -9.51
C PHE A 141 -12.93 1.02 -10.89
N GLN A 142 -12.83 2.26 -11.37
CA GLN A 142 -12.24 2.54 -12.67
C GLN A 142 -11.21 3.66 -12.60
N LEU A 143 -10.24 3.58 -13.49
CA LEU A 143 -9.17 4.54 -13.68
C LEU A 143 -9.32 5.13 -15.09
N PRO A 144 -10.21 6.13 -15.28
CA PRO A 144 -10.47 6.71 -16.59
C PRO A 144 -9.32 7.57 -17.13
N GLY A 145 -8.34 7.92 -16.28
CA GLY A 145 -7.26 8.85 -16.59
C GLY A 145 -7.57 10.29 -16.14
N GLU A 146 -6.81 11.25 -16.65
CA GLU A 146 -6.90 12.68 -16.29
C GLU A 146 -6.75 12.97 -14.79
N GLY A 147 -6.06 12.12 -14.03
CA GLY A 147 -5.94 12.27 -12.59
C GLY A 147 -7.22 11.94 -11.82
N LYS A 148 -8.20 11.28 -12.44
CA LYS A 148 -9.48 10.92 -11.83
C LYS A 148 -9.57 9.43 -11.51
N VAL A 149 -10.43 9.12 -10.57
CA VAL A 149 -10.96 7.79 -10.29
C VAL A 149 -12.47 7.79 -10.53
N ALA A 150 -13.04 6.65 -10.90
CA ALA A 150 -14.47 6.47 -10.90
C ALA A 150 -14.85 5.28 -10.02
N LEU A 151 -16.02 5.38 -9.40
CA LEU A 151 -16.54 4.34 -8.52
C LEU A 151 -18.01 4.14 -8.86
N ASN A 152 -18.41 2.88 -9.02
CA ASN A 152 -19.80 2.46 -9.07
C ASN A 152 -20.04 1.40 -7.99
N THR A 153 -21.00 1.64 -7.12
CA THR A 153 -21.32 0.74 -6.02
C THR A 153 -22.76 0.84 -5.57
N THR A 154 -23.17 -0.14 -4.79
CA THR A 154 -24.44 -0.16 -4.08
C THR A 154 -24.22 0.09 -2.59
N VAL A 155 -24.88 1.10 -2.05
CA VAL A 155 -24.85 1.48 -0.64
C VAL A 155 -26.16 1.06 0.03
N PHE A 156 -26.08 0.24 1.07
CA PHE A 156 -27.23 -0.15 1.89
C PHE A 156 -27.26 0.64 3.20
N LEU A 157 -28.36 1.33 3.47
CA LEU A 157 -28.56 2.13 4.67
C LEU A 157 -29.41 1.31 5.65
N ARG A 158 -28.82 0.85 6.76
CA ARG A 158 -29.47 -0.13 7.63
C ARG A 158 -30.71 0.40 8.33
N GLU A 159 -30.66 1.66 8.74
CA GLU A 159 -31.73 2.29 9.54
C GLU A 159 -33.01 2.48 8.73
N THR A 160 -32.89 2.70 7.41
CA THR A 160 -34.04 2.86 6.51
C THR A 160 -34.37 1.60 5.73
N GLY A 161 -33.44 0.64 5.64
CA GLY A 161 -33.53 -0.52 4.75
C GLY A 161 -33.41 -0.16 3.26
N GLU A 162 -33.04 1.09 2.95
CA GLU A 162 -32.91 1.58 1.59
C GLU A 162 -31.60 1.11 0.95
N THR A 163 -31.63 0.87 -0.35
CA THR A 163 -30.46 0.56 -1.17
C THR A 163 -30.33 1.63 -2.25
N LYS A 164 -29.17 2.27 -2.33
CA LYS A 164 -28.87 3.31 -3.33
C LYS A 164 -27.76 2.87 -4.25
N GLN A 165 -27.94 3.07 -5.55
CA GLN A 165 -26.83 3.04 -6.49
C GLN A 165 -26.09 4.37 -6.44
N VAL A 166 -24.77 4.27 -6.50
CA VAL A 166 -23.87 5.40 -6.36
C VAL A 166 -22.80 5.27 -7.43
N SER A 167 -22.83 6.15 -8.42
CA SER A 167 -21.76 6.29 -9.39
C SER A 167 -21.25 7.72 -9.46
N PHE A 168 -19.94 7.89 -9.31
CA PHE A 168 -19.29 9.18 -9.43
C PHE A 168 -17.86 9.06 -9.94
N THR A 169 -17.35 10.18 -10.45
CA THR A 169 -15.91 10.42 -10.63
C THR A 169 -15.41 11.39 -9.57
N ALA A 170 -14.16 11.26 -9.17
CA ALA A 170 -13.52 12.15 -8.21
C ALA A 170 -12.02 12.27 -8.51
N VAL A 171 -11.39 13.28 -7.92
CA VAL A 171 -9.96 13.47 -7.98
C VAL A 171 -9.34 13.13 -6.63
N PRO A 172 -8.48 12.10 -6.54
CA PRO A 172 -7.83 11.76 -5.28
C PRO A 172 -6.75 12.81 -4.95
N ARG A 173 -6.69 13.20 -3.68
CA ARG A 173 -5.75 14.20 -3.17
C ARG A 173 -5.03 13.67 -1.94
N VAL A 174 -3.71 13.78 -1.97
CA VAL A 174 -2.86 13.40 -0.84
C VAL A 174 -2.82 14.57 0.14
N SER A 175 -3.05 14.30 1.41
CA SER A 175 -2.95 15.29 2.48
C SER A 175 -1.53 15.84 2.60
N ALA A 176 -1.38 17.04 3.19
CA ALA A 176 -0.06 17.67 3.33
C ALA A 176 0.96 16.83 4.13
N ASN A 177 0.49 16.03 5.08
CA ASN A 177 1.33 15.10 5.85
C ASN A 177 1.56 13.76 5.13
N GLY A 178 0.94 13.53 3.97
CA GLY A 178 1.09 12.32 3.15
C GLY A 178 0.47 11.06 3.74
N GLN A 179 -0.38 11.18 4.76
CA GLN A 179 -0.99 10.04 5.45
C GLN A 179 -2.41 9.72 4.98
N ASN A 180 -3.13 10.67 4.39
CA ASN A 180 -4.52 10.47 3.97
C ASN A 180 -4.69 10.73 2.49
N VAL A 181 -5.64 10.02 1.88
CA VAL A 181 -6.17 10.34 0.56
C VAL A 181 -7.63 10.78 0.71
N SER A 182 -7.94 12.01 0.32
CA SER A 182 -9.30 12.50 0.16
C SER A 182 -9.76 12.37 -1.29
N LEU A 183 -11.08 12.30 -1.50
CA LEU A 183 -11.69 12.37 -2.82
C LEU A 183 -12.36 13.74 -2.98
N GLU A 184 -11.89 14.53 -3.94
CA GLU A 184 -12.35 15.88 -4.23
C GLU A 184 -13.01 15.96 -5.61
N ASP A 185 -13.64 17.09 -5.93
CA ASP A 185 -14.26 17.36 -7.23
C ASP A 185 -15.26 16.27 -7.69
N VAL A 186 -16.07 15.77 -6.74
CA VAL A 186 -17.03 14.68 -7.00
C VAL A 186 -18.06 15.08 -8.04
N GLN A 187 -18.18 14.28 -9.10
CA GLN A 187 -19.15 14.44 -10.18
C GLN A 187 -19.93 13.15 -10.33
N TYR A 188 -21.22 13.20 -10.00
CA TYR A 188 -22.12 12.07 -10.11
C TYR A 188 -22.50 11.78 -11.56
N THR A 189 -22.79 10.51 -11.83
CA THR A 189 -23.57 10.12 -13.01
C THR A 189 -25.01 10.63 -12.84
N GLU A 190 -25.60 11.14 -13.92
CA GLU A 190 -26.95 11.73 -13.90
C GLU A 190 -27.99 10.77 -13.32
N GLY A 191 -28.74 11.23 -12.32
CA GLY A 191 -29.79 10.46 -11.65
C GLY A 191 -29.30 9.51 -10.55
N GLU A 192 -27.99 9.45 -10.30
CA GLU A 192 -27.38 8.69 -9.20
C GLU A 192 -26.83 9.60 -8.09
N GLU A 193 -27.31 10.84 -8.03
CA GLU A 193 -26.91 11.80 -7.02
C GLU A 193 -27.41 11.42 -5.62
N LEU A 194 -26.52 11.53 -4.64
CA LEU A 194 -26.87 11.45 -3.23
C LEU A 194 -27.23 12.83 -2.67
N SER A 195 -27.86 12.86 -1.50
CA SER A 195 -27.98 14.13 -0.77
C SER A 195 -26.60 14.62 -0.38
N ALA A 196 -26.40 15.94 -0.34
CA ALA A 196 -25.11 16.54 -0.03
C ALA A 196 -24.53 16.05 1.31
N GLU A 197 -25.38 15.81 2.30
CA GLU A 197 -24.98 15.33 3.62
C GLU A 197 -24.51 13.87 3.57
N LEU A 198 -25.19 13.02 2.80
CA LEU A 198 -24.78 11.63 2.62
C LEU A 198 -23.49 11.55 1.78
N THR A 199 -23.37 12.34 0.72
CA THR A 199 -22.12 12.50 -0.05
C THR A 199 -20.96 12.84 0.87
N LYS A 200 -21.11 13.91 1.67
CA LYS A 200 -20.07 14.35 2.61
C LYS A 200 -19.71 13.23 3.61
N ALA A 201 -20.72 12.60 4.21
CA ALA A 201 -20.49 11.56 5.21
C ALA A 201 -19.75 10.34 4.63
N LEU A 202 -20.04 9.97 3.38
CA LEU A 202 -19.32 8.90 2.67
C LEU A 202 -17.89 9.32 2.30
N LEU A 203 -17.66 10.56 1.87
CA LEU A 203 -16.32 11.06 1.55
C LEU A 203 -15.44 11.15 2.81
N ASP A 204 -16.00 11.63 3.92
CA ASP A 204 -15.31 11.66 5.21
C ASP A 204 -14.93 10.24 5.64
N LYS A 205 -15.85 9.28 5.49
CA LYS A 205 -15.59 7.87 5.83
C LYS A 205 -14.56 7.23 4.88
N ALA A 206 -14.62 7.51 3.59
CA ALA A 206 -13.62 7.06 2.63
C ALA A 206 -12.24 7.60 2.99
N SER A 207 -12.13 8.88 3.36
CA SER A 207 -10.85 9.47 3.79
C SER A 207 -10.32 8.85 5.08
N GLU A 208 -11.18 8.42 6.01
CA GLU A 208 -10.77 7.70 7.22
C GLU A 208 -10.22 6.31 6.88
N LEU A 209 -10.87 5.58 5.97
CA LEU A 209 -10.42 4.27 5.52
C LEU A 209 -9.13 4.35 4.71
N LEU A 210 -8.98 5.40 3.89
CA LEU A 210 -7.79 5.70 3.09
C LEU A 210 -6.69 6.46 3.88
N ASN A 211 -6.66 6.28 5.20
CA ASN A 211 -5.56 6.71 6.05
C ASN A 211 -4.51 5.61 6.12
N LEU A 212 -3.28 5.92 5.73
CA LEU A 212 -2.14 5.01 5.71
C LEU A 212 -1.78 4.49 7.11
N SER A 213 -2.10 5.22 8.17
CA SER A 213 -1.86 4.73 9.54
C SER A 213 -2.67 3.48 9.87
N ASN A 214 -3.76 3.20 9.13
CA ASN A 214 -4.53 1.97 9.28
C ASN A 214 -3.76 0.73 8.75
N PHE A 215 -2.70 0.98 7.97
CA PHE A 215 -1.88 -0.04 7.31
C PHE A 215 -0.43 -0.03 7.81
N ASP A 216 -0.14 0.76 8.85
CA ASP A 216 1.18 0.78 9.48
C ASP A 216 1.45 -0.59 10.13
N LEU A 217 2.59 -1.19 9.79
CA LEU A 217 3.11 -2.38 10.45
C LEU A 217 3.89 -1.97 11.70
N GLU A 218 4.04 -2.86 12.68
CA GLU A 218 4.76 -2.54 13.91
C GLU A 218 6.20 -2.06 13.60
N GLY A 219 6.47 -0.79 13.91
CA GLY A 219 7.78 -0.16 13.66
C GLY A 219 8.03 0.23 12.20
N MET A 220 6.99 0.31 11.37
CA MET A 220 7.04 0.90 10.03
C MET A 220 5.91 1.92 9.88
N SER A 221 6.22 3.06 9.26
CA SER A 221 5.21 4.05 8.90
C SER A 221 5.38 4.50 7.45
N LEU A 222 4.26 4.78 6.78
CA LEU A 222 4.23 5.14 5.37
C LEU A 222 3.78 6.58 5.16
N ARG A 223 4.38 7.24 4.16
CA ARG A 223 4.00 8.59 3.72
C ARG A 223 3.97 8.71 2.21
N ILE A 224 2.79 8.90 1.64
CA ILE A 224 2.62 9.20 0.21
C ILE A 224 3.24 10.55 -0.10
N LYS A 225 4.04 10.59 -1.16
CA LYS A 225 4.56 11.81 -1.80
C LYS A 225 3.70 12.23 -2.96
N GLN A 226 3.31 11.26 -3.76
CA GLN A 226 2.60 11.50 -5.00
C GLN A 226 1.69 10.34 -5.30
N LEU A 227 0.52 10.68 -5.84
CA LEU A 227 -0.48 9.74 -6.29
C LEU A 227 -0.89 10.15 -7.70
N ASN A 228 -0.61 9.30 -8.68
CA ASN A 228 -0.87 9.56 -10.09
C ASN A 228 -1.91 8.57 -10.60
N ALA A 229 -3.14 9.04 -10.79
CA ALA A 229 -4.20 8.28 -11.43
C ALA A 229 -4.15 8.49 -12.95
N GLU A 230 -3.74 7.45 -13.68
CA GLU A 230 -3.66 7.43 -15.13
C GLU A 230 -4.71 6.44 -15.68
N ALA A 231 -4.89 6.36 -16.99
CA ALA A 231 -5.80 5.38 -17.57
C ALA A 231 -5.36 3.96 -17.22
N GLY A 232 -6.21 3.20 -16.50
CA GLY A 232 -6.00 1.80 -16.12
C GLY A 232 -4.97 1.53 -15.02
N LYS A 233 -4.23 2.54 -14.52
CA LYS A 233 -3.19 2.37 -13.50
C LYS A 233 -3.12 3.52 -12.50
N LEU A 234 -2.79 3.19 -11.26
CA LEU A 234 -2.54 4.11 -10.17
C LEU A 234 -1.09 3.93 -9.72
N THR A 235 -0.27 4.97 -9.86
CA THR A 235 1.11 4.96 -9.38
C THR A 235 1.20 5.73 -8.07
N VAL A 236 1.72 5.08 -7.03
CA VAL A 236 1.99 5.67 -5.71
C VAL A 236 3.49 5.82 -5.53
N LEU A 237 3.95 7.04 -5.26
CA LEU A 237 5.30 7.29 -4.76
C LEU A 237 5.20 7.55 -3.26
N ALA A 238 5.96 6.81 -2.46
CA ALA A 238 5.91 6.88 -1.00
C ALA A 238 7.32 6.84 -0.39
N GLU A 239 7.38 7.26 0.87
CA GLU A 239 8.50 6.99 1.76
C GLU A 239 8.03 6.07 2.88
N ALA A 240 8.81 5.04 3.20
CA ALA A 240 8.66 4.25 4.40
C ALA A 240 9.72 4.67 5.43
N HIS A 241 9.31 4.91 6.67
CA HIS A 241 10.22 5.02 7.81
C HIS A 241 10.19 3.70 8.57
N VAL A 242 11.34 3.06 8.71
CA VAL A 242 11.50 1.70 9.22
C VAL A 242 12.35 1.73 10.48
N GLU A 243 11.73 1.45 11.62
CA GLU A 243 12.38 1.29 12.92
C GLU A 243 12.60 -0.18 13.27
N LYS A 244 11.66 -1.03 12.83
CA LYS A 244 11.69 -2.48 13.03
C LYS A 244 11.28 -3.15 11.73
N ILE A 245 12.06 -4.15 11.32
CA ILE A 245 11.65 -5.03 10.22
C ILE A 245 10.68 -6.06 10.81
N PRO A 246 9.46 -6.20 10.27
CA PRO A 246 8.49 -7.18 10.75
C PRO A 246 9.09 -8.58 10.78
N SER A 247 8.90 -9.28 11.89
CA SER A 247 9.18 -10.71 11.97
C SER A 247 7.96 -11.47 11.49
N SER A 248 8.18 -12.47 10.62
CA SER A 248 7.21 -13.52 10.25
C SER A 248 6.50 -14.12 11.45
#